data_AF-A0A5Q4FSF5-F1
#
_entry.id   AF-A0A5Q4FSF5-F1
#
_cell.length_a   1.000
_cell.length_b   1.000
_cell.length_c   1.000
_cell.angle_alpha   90.00
_cell.angle_beta   90.00
_cell.angle_gamma   90.00
#
_symmetry.space_group_name_H-M   'P 1'
#
loop_
_entity.id
_entity.type
_entity.pdbx_description
1 polymer ?
#
loop_
_entity_poly.entity_id
_entity_poly.type
_entity_poly.pdbx_seq_one_letter_code
_entity_poly.pdbx_strand_id
1 'polypeptide(L)' 'MVITGCQAEPSKANQPRVKTGLEVLADRDFDVLQGKRVGLITNATGVDHNLVSIVDIFHQAEQVNLVALFGPEHGVRGDY' A
#
# COMPACT_ATOMS: atom_id res chain seq x y z
N MET A 1 -49.34 -25.70 -2.17
CA MET A 1 -49.01 -24.49 -1.39
C MET A 1 -47.51 -24.53 -1.10
N VAL A 2 -46.70 -24.04 -2.04
CA VAL A 2 -45.24 -24.01 -1.89
C VAL A 2 -44.84 -22.66 -1.34
N ILE A 3 -44.35 -22.66 -0.10
CA ILE A 3 -43.85 -21.46 0.57
C ILE A 3 -42.42 -21.25 0.07
N THR A 4 -42.25 -20.36 -0.91
CA THR A 4 -40.92 -19.94 -1.38
C THR A 4 -40.36 -18.98 -0.34
N GLY A 5 -39.29 -19.38 0.34
CA GLY A 5 -38.56 -18.53 1.27
C GLY A 5 -37.77 -17.46 0.51
N CYS A 6 -38.09 -16.19 0.73
CA CYS A 6 -37.22 -15.08 0.37
C CYS A 6 -35.95 -15.16 1.21
N GLN A 7 -34.82 -15.45 0.58
CA GLN A 7 -33.49 -15.26 1.18
C GLN A 7 -33.13 -13.79 0.99
N ALA A 8 -33.01 -13.05 2.09
CA ALA A 8 -32.49 -11.69 2.07
C ALA A 8 -30.97 -11.75 1.93
N GLU A 9 -30.45 -11.25 0.81
CA GLU A 9 -29.01 -11.11 0.58
C GLU A 9 -28.39 -10.24 1.69
N PRO A 10 -27.28 -10.66 2.31
CA PRO A 10 -26.62 -9.86 3.32
C PRO A 10 -26.08 -8.59 2.65
N SER A 11 -26.65 -7.44 3.01
CA SER A 11 -26.08 -6.13 2.70
C SER A 11 -24.67 -6.09 3.27
N LYS A 12 -23.65 -6.21 2.40
CA LYS A 12 -22.24 -5.98 2.78
C LYS A 12 -22.17 -4.58 3.36
N ALA A 13 -22.09 -4.50 4.69
CA ALA A 13 -21.81 -3.27 5.40
C ALA A 13 -20.59 -2.62 4.75
N ASN A 14 -20.78 -1.45 4.15
CA ASN A 14 -19.73 -0.66 3.54
C ASN A 14 -18.82 -0.16 4.66
N GLN A 15 -17.89 -0.99 5.09
CA GLN A 15 -16.85 -0.64 6.04
C GLN A 15 -16.11 0.58 5.46
N PRO A 16 -15.97 1.68 6.21
CA PRO A 16 -15.18 2.81 5.73
C PRO A 16 -13.76 2.32 5.47
N ARG A 17 -13.41 2.19 4.19
CA ARG A 17 -12.09 1.72 3.75
C ARG A 17 -11.12 2.86 3.99
N VAL A 18 -10.41 2.79 5.11
CA VAL A 18 -9.36 3.77 5.45
C VAL A 18 -8.23 3.59 4.46
N LYS A 19 -7.89 4.67 3.75
CA LYS A 19 -6.70 4.69 2.89
C LYS A 19 -5.46 4.90 3.75
N THR A 20 -4.44 4.10 3.50
CA THR A 20 -3.11 4.30 4.08
C THR A 20 -2.48 5.57 3.50
N GLY A 21 -1.48 6.11 4.20
CA GLY A 21 -0.71 7.25 3.67
C GLY A 21 -0.06 6.95 2.33
N LEU A 22 0.29 5.67 2.06
CA LEU A 22 0.84 5.24 0.79
C LEU A 22 -0.18 5.35 -0.35
N GLU A 23 -1.40 4.87 -0.14
CA GLU A 23 -2.48 4.97 -1.14
C GLU A 23 -2.80 6.43 -1.45
N VAL A 24 -2.81 7.30 -0.44
CA VAL A 24 -3.01 8.75 -0.64
C VAL A 24 -1.87 9.38 -1.43
N LEU A 25 -0.61 8.96 -1.20
CA LEU A 25 0.54 9.45 -1.96
C LEU A 25 0.51 8.94 -3.40
N ALA A 26 0.12 7.68 -3.61
CA ALA A 26 -0.02 7.08 -4.94
C ALA A 26 -1.16 7.74 -5.73
N ASP A 27 -2.31 8.00 -5.11
CA ASP A 27 -3.43 8.74 -5.73
C ASP A 27 -3.05 10.17 -6.16
N ARG A 28 -2.03 10.75 -5.52
CA ARG A 28 -1.49 12.08 -5.84
C ARG A 28 -0.26 12.04 -6.74
N ASP A 29 0.05 10.89 -7.31
CA ASP A 29 1.22 10.70 -8.20
C ASP A 29 2.55 11.12 -7.54
N PHE A 30 2.62 11.00 -6.21
CA PHE A 30 3.76 11.44 -5.40
C PHE A 30 4.17 12.91 -5.62
N ASP A 31 3.22 13.79 -5.96
CA ASP A 31 3.41 15.23 -6.19
C ASP A 31 4.33 15.93 -5.17
N VAL A 32 4.12 15.66 -3.89
CA VAL A 32 4.89 16.25 -2.78
C VAL A 32 6.35 15.78 -2.72
N LEU A 33 6.68 14.66 -3.36
CA LEU A 33 7.99 14.03 -3.38
C LEU A 33 8.77 14.28 -4.67
N GLN A 34 8.13 14.85 -5.70
CA GLN A 34 8.77 15.14 -6.98
C GLN A 34 9.98 16.08 -6.82
N GLY A 35 11.09 15.72 -7.47
CA GLY A 35 12.34 16.49 -7.43
C GLY A 35 13.08 16.47 -6.09
N LYS A 36 12.58 15.73 -5.09
CA LYS A 36 13.24 15.58 -3.78
C LYS A 36 13.99 14.25 -3.71
N ARG A 37 15.09 14.25 -2.96
CA ARG A 37 15.79 13.03 -2.57
C ARG A 37 15.04 12.42 -1.39
N VAL A 38 14.38 11.29 -1.60
CA VAL A 38 13.52 10.65 -0.60
C VAL A 38 14.25 9.47 0.04
N GLY A 39 14.24 9.41 1.37
CA GLY A 39 14.65 8.23 2.13
C GLY A 39 13.41 7.50 2.64
N LEU A 40 13.26 6.23 2.30
CA LEU A 40 12.14 5.40 2.77
C LEU A 40 12.55 4.64 4.03
N ILE A 41 11.85 4.88 5.12
CA ILE A 41 11.97 4.08 6.34
C ILE A 41 10.88 3.02 6.30
N THR A 42 11.25 1.75 6.12
CA THR A 42 10.29 0.64 5.99
C THR A 42 10.85 -0.66 6.58
N ASN A 43 9.97 -1.56 7.02
CA ASN A 43 10.32 -2.91 7.46
C ASN A 43 10.08 -3.91 6.31
N ALA A 44 10.72 -5.08 6.36
CA ALA A 44 10.49 -6.18 5.40
C ALA A 44 9.03 -6.66 5.34
N THR A 45 8.22 -6.35 6.37
CA THR A 45 6.77 -6.59 6.39
C THR A 45 5.93 -5.44 5.82
N GLY A 46 6.56 -4.37 5.35
CA GLY A 46 5.92 -3.20 4.77
C GLY A 46 5.37 -3.50 3.39
N VAL A 47 4.23 -4.18 3.36
CA VAL A 47 3.45 -4.46 2.15
C VAL A 47 2.14 -3.67 2.18
N ASP A 48 1.70 -3.24 1.00
CA ASP A 48 0.39 -2.63 0.81
C ASP A 48 -0.74 -3.67 0.89
N HIS A 49 -2.00 -3.24 0.84
CA HIS A 49 -3.20 -4.11 0.87
C HIS A 49 -3.17 -5.23 -0.18
N ASN A 50 -2.43 -5.05 -1.28
CA ASN A 50 -2.25 -6.03 -2.34
C ASN A 50 -1.03 -6.96 -2.14
N LEU A 51 -0.43 -6.97 -0.93
CA LEU A 51 0.82 -7.68 -0.62
C LEU A 51 2.02 -7.22 -1.48
N VAL A 52 1.93 -6.01 -2.05
CA VAL A 52 3.02 -5.41 -2.83
C VAL A 52 3.93 -4.67 -1.86
N SER A 53 5.23 -4.99 -1.88
CA SER A 53 6.21 -4.29 -1.06
C SER A 53 6.24 -2.80 -1.39
N ILE A 54 6.24 -1.96 -0.35
CA ILE A 54 6.31 -0.49 -0.50
C ILE A 54 7.54 -0.08 -1.31
N VAL A 55 8.63 -0.84 -1.21
CA VAL A 55 9.86 -0.63 -1.98
C VAL A 55 9.61 -0.75 -3.48
N ASP A 56 8.83 -1.73 -3.94
CA ASP A 56 8.51 -1.90 -5.36
C ASP A 56 7.60 -0.78 -5.87
N ILE A 57 6.66 -0.33 -5.04
CA ILE A 57 5.77 0.81 -5.38
C ILE A 57 6.60 2.09 -5.59
N PHE A 58 7.52 2.38 -4.67
CA PHE A 58 8.42 3.52 -4.80
C PHE A 58 9.45 3.35 -5.92
N HIS A 59 9.87 2.12 -6.23
CA HIS A 59 10.76 1.85 -7.37
C HIS A 59 10.05 2.06 -8.71
N GLN A 60 8.77 1.70 -8.81
CA GLN A 60 7.97 1.92 -10.03
C GLN A 60 7.59 3.39 -10.21
N ALA A 61 7.59 4.18 -9.14
CA ALA A 61 7.32 5.61 -9.19
C ALA A 61 8.54 6.40 -9.74
N GLU A 62 8.62 6.56 -11.07
CA GLU A 62 9.66 7.37 -11.74
C GLU A 62 9.71 8.83 -11.24
N GLN A 63 8.59 9.31 -10.70
CA GLN A 63 8.39 10.61 -10.08
C GLN A 63 9.27 10.82 -8.83
N VAL A 64 9.66 9.73 -8.15
CA VAL A 64 10.31 9.75 -6.84
C VAL A 64 11.77 9.32 -6.94
N ASN A 65 12.68 10.19 -6.53
CA ASN A 65 14.10 9.85 -6.42
C ASN A 65 14.38 9.21 -5.05
N LEU A 66 14.19 7.89 -4.97
CA LEU A 66 14.48 7.11 -3.77
C LEU A 66 16.00 6.93 -3.60
N VAL A 67 16.59 7.61 -2.61
CA VAL A 67 18.05 7.64 -2.41
C VAL A 67 18.55 6.76 -1.26
N ALA A 68 17.66 6.35 -0.36
CA ALA A 68 18.01 5.56 0.80
C ALA A 68 16.82 4.71 1.28
N LEU A 69 17.14 3.53 1.79
CA LEU A 69 16.21 2.59 2.41
C LEU A 69 16.70 2.31 3.83
N PHE A 70 15.87 2.62 4.83
CA PHE A 70 16.19 2.42 6.24
C PHE A 70 15.28 1.32 6.81
N GLY A 71 15.87 0.17 7.16
CA GLY A 71 15.19 -0.95 7.78
C GLY A 71 15.76 -1.26 9.17
N PRO A 72 14.92 -1.66 10.15
CA PRO A 72 15.32 -1.74 11.56
C PRO A 72 16.33 -2.86 11.88
N GLU A 73 16.24 -4.07 11.29
CA GLU A 73 17.13 -5.20 11.71
C GLU A 73 17.63 -6.14 10.60
N HIS A 74 17.09 -6.12 9.38
CA HIS A 74 17.69 -6.84 8.25
C HIS A 74 17.49 -6.01 6.98
N GLY A 75 18.46 -6.06 6.07
CA GLY A 75 18.40 -5.35 4.80
C GLY A 75 17.06 -5.57 4.09
N VAL A 76 16.55 -4.54 3.41
CA VAL A 76 15.23 -4.54 2.75
C VAL A 76 15.02 -5.72 1.78
N ARG A 77 16.11 -6.35 1.36
CA ARG A 77 16.14 -7.65 0.69
C ARG A 77 16.84 -8.62 1.64
N GLY A 78 16.10 -9.55 2.24
CA GLY A 78 16.67 -10.62 3.06
C GLY A 78 17.42 -11.63 2.20
N ASP A 79 18.62 -11.26 1.75
CA ASP A 79 19.53 -12.15 0.99
C ASP A 79 20.68 -12.59 1.89
N TYR A 80 20.62 -13.86 2.31
CA TYR A 80 21.78 -14.69 2.65
C TYR A 80 21.59 -16.04 1.95
#